data_AF-A0A5C8VTX0-F1
#
_entry.id   AF-A0A5C8VTX0-F1
#
_cell.length_a   1.000
_cell.length_b   1.000
_cell.length_c   1.000
_cell.angle_alpha   90.00
_cell.angle_beta   90.00
_cell.angle_gamma   90.00
#
_symmetry.space_group_name_H-M   'P 1'
#
loop_
_entity.id
_entity.type
_entity.pdbx_description
1 polymer ?
#
loop_
_entity_poly.entity_id
_entity_poly.type
_entity_poly.pdbx_seq_one_letter_code
_entity_poly.pdbx_strand_id
1 'polypeptide(L)'
;MRGSIDVLSHRRIVGWAWETDAPDVPVAILVAVERRVLGRCRADLFREDLAVEGIGTGRCGFALDLPVGLLSPRQDHAISVRREGDGAHLPGSPYVLPATLRIVRTP
;
A
#
# COMPACT_ATOMS: atom_id res chain seq x y z
N MET A 1 8.93 0.26 -11.78
CA MET A 1 8.08 -0.28 -10.69
C MET A 1 6.69 -0.60 -11.19
N ARG A 2 6.23 -1.83 -10.94
CA ARG A 2 4.86 -2.32 -11.14
C ARG A 2 4.24 -2.66 -9.78
N GLY A 3 2.93 -2.74 -9.73
CA GLY A 3 2.22 -3.21 -8.53
C GLY A 3 0.77 -2.80 -8.48
N SER A 4 0.08 -3.26 -7.43
CA SER A 4 -1.33 -2.99 -7.19
C SER A 4 -1.63 -3.00 -5.69
N ILE A 5 -2.72 -2.34 -5.30
CA ILE A 5 -3.31 -2.44 -3.97
C ILE A 5 -4.53 -3.36 -4.07
N ASP A 6 -4.54 -4.40 -3.25
CA ASP A 6 -5.64 -5.35 -3.15
C ASP A 6 -6.58 -4.99 -2.00
N VAL A 7 -6.02 -4.45 -0.90
CA VAL A 7 -6.78 -4.01 0.28
C VAL A 7 -6.28 -2.65 0.71
N LEU A 8 -7.21 -1.69 0.80
CA LEU A 8 -6.99 -0.37 1.40
C LEU A 8 -8.01 -0.13 2.50
N SER A 9 -7.56 -0.03 3.75
CA SER A 9 -8.44 0.21 4.89
C SER A 9 -7.75 1.01 6.00
N HIS A 10 -8.52 1.44 6.99
CA HIS A 10 -8.03 2.15 8.17
C HIS A 10 -7.13 1.31 9.09
N ARG A 11 -7.07 -0.02 8.87
CA ARG A 11 -6.32 -0.96 9.72
C ARG A 11 -5.28 -1.76 8.96
N ARG A 12 -5.37 -1.82 7.64
CA ARG A 12 -4.51 -2.70 6.84
C ARG A 12 -4.41 -2.22 5.41
N ILE A 13 -3.21 -2.32 4.88
CA ILE A 13 -2.89 -2.06 3.47
C ILE A 13 -2.16 -3.29 2.95
N VAL A 14 -2.71 -3.90 1.90
CA VAL A 14 -2.17 -5.11 1.26
C VAL A 14 -2.07 -4.86 -0.23
N GLY A 15 -0.98 -5.32 -0.81
CA GLY A 15 -0.77 -5.23 -2.23
C GLY A 15 0.46 -6.00 -2.66
N TRP A 16 0.93 -5.69 -3.84
CA TRP A 16 2.20 -6.19 -4.35
C TRP A 16 2.96 -5.09 -5.08
N ALA A 17 4.27 -5.20 -5.06
CA ALA A 17 5.17 -4.29 -5.74
C ALA A 17 6.37 -5.07 -6.28
N TRP A 18 6.75 -4.77 -7.51
CA TRP A 18 7.85 -5.45 -8.19
C TRP A 18 8.62 -4.46 -9.06
N GLU A 19 9.94 -4.62 -9.13
CA GLU A 19 10.79 -3.83 -10.01
C GLU A 19 11.40 -4.71 -11.09
N THR A 20 11.24 -4.32 -12.35
CA THR A 20 11.71 -5.08 -13.51
C THR A 20 13.23 -5.03 -13.64
N ASP A 21 13.85 -3.92 -13.22
CA ASP A 21 15.30 -3.72 -13.29
C ASP A 21 16.05 -4.48 -12.18
N ALA A 22 15.34 -4.91 -11.14
CA ALA A 22 15.89 -5.68 -10.01
C ALA A 22 14.88 -6.76 -9.56
N PRO A 23 14.62 -7.78 -10.40
CA PRO A 23 13.48 -8.68 -10.24
C PRO A 23 13.57 -9.60 -9.02
N ASP A 24 14.79 -9.83 -8.51
CA ASP A 24 15.07 -10.67 -7.33
C ASP A 24 15.18 -9.87 -6.03
N VAL A 25 15.07 -8.54 -6.10
CA VAL A 25 15.20 -7.65 -4.93
C VAL A 25 13.82 -7.24 -4.44
N PRO A 26 13.43 -7.58 -3.20
CA PRO A 26 12.18 -7.12 -2.62
C PRO A 26 12.10 -5.59 -2.59
N VAL A 27 11.00 -5.05 -3.09
CA VAL A 27 10.79 -3.59 -3.08
C VAL A 27 10.47 -3.13 -1.66
N ALA A 28 11.27 -2.20 -1.13
CA ALA A 28 10.96 -1.51 0.13
C ALA A 28 9.88 -0.45 -0.11
N ILE A 29 8.75 -0.59 0.58
CA ILE A 29 7.56 0.24 0.44
C ILE A 29 7.42 1.16 1.65
N LEU A 30 7.16 2.44 1.37
CA LEU A 30 6.82 3.47 2.33
C LEU A 30 5.36 3.88 2.09
N VAL A 31 4.55 3.78 3.14
CA VAL A 31 3.15 4.22 3.14
C VAL A 31 3.04 5.52 3.93
N ALA A 32 2.39 6.52 3.35
CA ALA A 32 2.22 7.84 3.97
C ALA A 32 0.83 8.44 3.69
N VAL A 33 0.40 9.36 4.56
CA VAL A 33 -0.68 10.32 4.29
C VAL A 33 -0.04 11.68 4.25
N GLU A 34 -0.18 12.38 3.13
CA GLU A 34 0.50 13.66 2.89
C GLU A 34 2.01 13.57 3.20
N ARG A 35 2.46 14.23 4.27
CA ARG A 35 3.87 14.23 4.74
C ARG A 35 4.13 13.26 5.90
N ARG A 36 3.10 12.62 6.45
CA ARG A 36 3.20 11.72 7.60
C ARG A 36 3.37 10.28 7.13
N VAL A 37 4.49 9.67 7.48
CA VAL A 37 4.72 8.24 7.27
C VAL A 37 3.83 7.44 8.23
N LEU A 38 3.04 6.53 7.67
CA LEU A 38 2.22 5.58 8.44
C LEU A 38 2.99 4.31 8.77
N GLY A 39 3.86 3.86 7.87
CA GLY A 39 4.67 2.66 8.08
C GLY A 39 5.55 2.32 6.88
N ARG A 40 6.38 1.29 7.08
CA ARG A 40 7.32 0.75 6.10
C ARG A 40 7.18 -0.77 6.08
N CYS A 41 7.25 -1.37 4.90
CA CYS A 41 7.26 -2.82 4.74
C CYS A 41 8.08 -3.21 3.51
N ARG A 42 8.36 -4.50 3.35
CA ARG A 42 8.98 -5.06 2.15
C ARG A 42 7.95 -5.86 1.37
N ALA A 43 8.07 -5.81 0.06
CA ALA A 43 7.32 -6.65 -0.86
C ALA A 43 8.04 -7.99 -1.05
N ASP A 44 8.06 -8.84 -0.01
CA ASP A 44 8.75 -10.13 0.03
C ASP A 44 7.81 -11.32 0.33
N LEU A 45 6.52 -11.07 0.51
CA LEU A 45 5.52 -12.11 0.75
C LEU A 45 5.29 -12.89 -0.54
N PHE A 46 5.34 -14.22 -0.43
CA PHE A 46 5.06 -15.11 -1.55
C PHE A 46 3.58 -15.10 -1.90
N ARG A 47 3.32 -15.04 -3.21
CA ARG A 47 2.01 -15.08 -3.82
C ARG A 47 2.04 -16.00 -5.03
N GLU A 48 1.26 -17.07 -4.96
CA GLU A 48 1.19 -18.09 -6.01
C GLU A 48 0.67 -17.52 -7.33
N ASP A 49 -0.33 -16.65 -7.29
CA ASP A 49 -0.89 -15.98 -8.47
C ASP A 49 0.16 -15.13 -9.20
N LEU A 50 0.99 -14.38 -8.46
CA LEU A 50 2.09 -13.61 -9.06
C LEU A 50 3.20 -14.52 -9.61
N ALA A 51 3.47 -15.66 -8.97
CA ALA A 51 4.43 -16.64 -9.46
C ALA A 51 3.96 -17.25 -10.79
N VAL A 52 2.68 -17.62 -10.89
CA VAL A 52 2.07 -18.20 -12.09
C VAL A 52 2.06 -17.21 -13.25
N GLU A 53 1.86 -15.92 -12.98
CA GLU A 53 1.95 -14.85 -13.99
C GLU A 53 3.38 -14.47 -14.38
N GLY A 54 4.40 -15.09 -13.76
CA GLY A 54 5.82 -14.79 -14.04
C GLY A 54 6.27 -13.42 -13.52
N ILE A 55 5.62 -12.88 -12.48
CA ILE A 55 5.98 -11.61 -11.85
C ILE A 55 7.04 -11.89 -10.77
N GLY A 56 8.30 -11.66 -11.13
CA GLY A 56 9.45 -11.96 -10.27
C GLY A 56 9.50 -13.44 -9.88
N THR A 57 9.87 -13.72 -8.63
CA THR A 57 9.82 -15.09 -8.06
C THR A 57 8.49 -15.38 -7.34
N GLY A 58 7.44 -14.59 -7.59
CA GLY A 58 6.20 -14.58 -6.80
C GLY A 58 6.32 -13.95 -5.40
N ARG A 59 7.53 -13.56 -4.97
CA ARG A 59 7.78 -12.90 -3.67
C ARG A 59 7.74 -11.38 -3.82
N CYS A 60 6.57 -10.89 -4.19
CA CYS A 60 6.35 -9.47 -4.49
C CYS A 60 5.18 -8.90 -3.67
N GLY A 61 4.56 -9.69 -2.79
CA GLY A 61 3.45 -9.26 -1.94
C GLY A 61 3.94 -8.48 -0.72
N PHE A 62 3.15 -7.52 -0.24
CA PHE A 62 3.37 -6.85 1.03
C PHE A 62 2.07 -6.71 1.82
N ALA A 63 2.19 -6.64 3.14
CA ALA A 63 1.10 -6.32 4.04
C ALA A 63 1.62 -5.38 5.13
N LEU A 64 0.82 -4.36 5.45
CA LEU A 64 1.09 -3.42 6.52
C LEU A 64 -0.17 -3.27 7.38
N ASP A 65 -0.08 -3.68 8.64
CA ASP A 65 -1.11 -3.41 9.63
C ASP A 65 -0.89 -2.02 10.24
N LEU A 66 -1.98 -1.26 10.34
CA LEU A 66 -2.00 0.09 10.91
C LEU A 66 -2.59 0.04 12.32
N PRO A 67 -1.94 0.69 13.30
CA PRO A 67 -2.51 0.88 14.63
C PRO A 67 -3.92 1.47 14.60
N VAL A 68 -4.76 1.00 15.52
CA VAL A 68 -6.12 1.53 15.69
C VAL A 68 -6.06 3.02 16.02
N GLY A 69 -6.86 3.83 15.33
CA GLY A 69 -6.92 5.28 15.52
C GLY A 69 -5.80 6.06 14.82
N LEU A 70 -4.89 5.41 14.08
CA LEU A 70 -3.88 6.11 13.30
C LEU A 70 -4.50 6.99 12.20
N LEU A 71 -5.55 6.48 11.57
CA LEU A 71 -6.34 7.17 10.54
C LEU A 71 -7.76 7.43 11.05
N SER A 72 -8.22 8.67 10.92
CA SER A 72 -9.56 9.06 11.36
C SER A 72 -10.62 8.46 10.44
N PRO A 73 -11.60 7.69 10.93
CA PRO A 73 -12.69 7.14 10.12
C PRO A 73 -13.70 8.19 9.63
N ARG A 74 -13.55 9.46 10.06
CA ARG A 74 -14.46 10.56 9.73
C ARG A 74 -13.96 11.45 8.59
N GLN A 75 -12.77 11.16 8.06
CA GLN A 75 -12.11 11.97 7.03
C GLN A 75 -11.60 11.06 5.92
N ASP A 76 -11.62 11.58 4.68
CA ASP A 76 -10.97 10.94 3.55
C ASP A 76 -9.45 11.11 3.65
N HIS A 77 -8.70 10.03 3.43
CA HIS A 77 -7.24 10.04 3.47
C HIS A 77 -6.66 9.75 2.09
N ALA A 78 -5.75 10.62 1.61
CA ALA A 78 -4.93 10.33 0.45
C ALA A 78 -3.71 9.50 0.86
N ILE A 79 -3.79 8.19 0.65
CA ILE A 79 -2.72 7.23 0.98
C ILE A 79 -1.73 7.16 -0.17
N SER A 80 -0.52 7.67 0.07
CA SER A 80 0.62 7.48 -0.82
C SER A 80 1.30 6.15 -0.51
N VAL A 81 1.52 5.36 -1.56
CA VAL A 81 2.33 4.13 -1.51
C VAL A 81 3.45 4.29 -2.51
N ARG A 82 4.70 4.28 -2.03
CA ARG A 82 5.88 4.55 -2.86
C ARG A 82 7.06 3.69 -2.44
N ARG A 83 8.00 3.48 -3.35
CA ARG A 83 9.30 2.89 -3.06
C ARG A 83 10.10 3.82 -2.17
N GLU A 84 10.71 3.29 -1.12
CA GLU A 84 11.46 4.07 -0.14
C GLU A 84 12.73 4.72 -0.72
N GLY A 85 13.44 4.02 -1.61
CA GLY A 85 14.76 4.43 -2.10
C GLY A 85 14.76 5.70 -2.96
N ASP A 86 13.82 5.80 -3.90
CA ASP A 86 13.76 6.91 -4.87
C ASP A 86 12.43 7.66 -4.86
N GLY A 87 11.47 7.22 -4.04
CA GLY A 87 10.14 7.82 -3.96
C GLY A 87 9.22 7.47 -5.12
N ALA A 88 9.58 6.53 -6.01
CA ALA A 88 8.71 6.13 -7.12
C ALA A 88 7.36 5.62 -6.61
N HIS A 89 6.28 6.17 -7.14
CA HIS A 89 4.93 5.83 -6.71
C HIS A 89 4.48 4.49 -7.28
N LEU A 90 3.72 3.74 -6.47
CA LEU A 90 2.98 2.57 -6.94
C LEU A 90 1.92 3.02 -7.98
N PRO A 91 1.68 2.28 -9.07
CA PRO A 91 0.66 2.64 -10.06
C PRO A 91 -0.72 2.89 -9.44
N GLY A 92 -1.27 4.10 -9.63
CA GLY A 92 -2.55 4.52 -9.05
C GLY A 92 -2.42 5.22 -7.69
N SER A 93 -1.23 5.31 -7.10
CA SER A 93 -0.99 6.17 -5.94
C SER A 93 -1.06 7.66 -6.34
N PRO A 94 -1.59 8.55 -5.47
CA PRO A 94 -2.20 8.25 -4.17
C PRO A 94 -3.60 7.63 -4.28
N TYR A 95 -3.91 6.71 -3.37
CA TYR A 95 -5.22 6.09 -3.25
C TYR A 95 -6.08 6.84 -2.24
N VAL A 96 -7.34 7.07 -2.57
CA VAL A 96 -8.29 7.69 -1.64
C VAL A 96 -8.92 6.60 -0.76
N LEU A 97 -8.68 6.69 0.54
CA LEU A 97 -9.39 5.92 1.55
C LEU A 97 -10.54 6.80 2.07
N PRO A 98 -11.81 6.53 1.70
CA PRO A 98 -12.93 7.38 2.10
C PRO A 98 -13.27 7.22 3.58
N ALA A 99 -13.84 8.27 4.16
CA ALA A 99 -14.44 8.24 5.48
C ALA A 99 -15.54 7.17 5.56
N THR A 100 -15.45 6.31 6.59
CA THR A 100 -16.44 5.26 6.84
C THR A 100 -17.53 5.69 7.82
N LEU A 101 -17.26 6.70 8.66
CA LEU A 101 -18.25 7.29 9.56
C LEU A 101 -18.67 8.66 9.01
N ARG A 102 -19.93 8.74 8.55
CA ARG A 102 -20.56 10.01 8.19
C ARG A 102 -21.36 10.54 9.38
N ILE A 103 -21.15 11.81 9.73
CA ILE A 103 -22.02 12.48 10.70
C ILE A 103 -23.34 12.74 9.99
N VAL A 104 -24.38 11.99 10.35
CA VAL A 104 -25.75 12.37 10.01
C VAL A 104 -26.08 13.57 10.90
N ARG A 105 -26.10 14.77 10.31
CA ARG A 105 -26.72 15.91 10.98
C ARG A 105 -28.23 15.72 10.86
N THR A 106 -28.85 15.18 11.89
CA THR A 106 -30.31 15.24 12.05
C THR A 106 -30.70 16.71 12.27
N PRO A 107 -31.75 17.21 11.61
CA PRO A 107 -32.20 18.61 11.74
C PRO A 107 -32.59 18.97 13.18
#